data_AF-A0A1J4KAB9-F1
#
_entry.id   AF-A0A1J4KAB9-F1
#
_cell.length_a   1.000
_cell.length_b   1.000
_cell.length_c   1.000
_cell.angle_alpha   90.00
_cell.angle_beta   90.00
_cell.angle_gamma   90.00
#
_symmetry.space_group_name_H-M   'P 1'
#
loop_
_entity.id
_entity.type
_entity.pdbx_description
1 polymer ?
#
loop_
_entity_poly.entity_id
_entity_poly.type
_entity_poly.pdbx_seq_one_letter_code
_entity_poly.pdbx_strand_id
1 'polypeptide(L)'
;MEGKKIDFILNLTNIKNVPLNKYQKDFTFVVNGKKYQTNRFIADLLSPKIAQFHYIDESIEEYHLTTQQQGDFEQFIKLVDFEHNFYSETEINFFRELFIELGNDEYFNLNSQFCELITIHNVFSRIRNKLLLSSKSLTSTNPSINQSTFTGIENEITFISEHFYQIMNQGEEREEKETGKDVINENITIFGIDILEMILQNDNLKLYDEDSLFNFILTIVETNDQYSICEFIRLLENIQFEYLSHESIEKFISIFELEYLNEKIWLSICQRLLLTPKQEFLHKKDYNNPNQDKNGNQNQNRYIIKPMNTINISYKNTINEGLFHYLRQKCSRDPHDCGLVTVTSSSIINNSSNYQPENSINPFDDDSHMFYSKNQPNQWICYEFHDFQFKLSKYQIRSFNGGPNNYHLKSWVLETSNDGQTWHEIDRQTNNSLLRGQKNHSTFDINSPTLSSSSTDFFKFIQLRQIDQNWYGTNYLIFNSIEFYGEILESIS
;
A
#
# COMPACT_ATOMS: atom_id res chain seq x y z
N MET A 1 27.61 -42.57 -15.78
CA MET A 1 26.14 -42.66 -15.88
C MET A 1 25.60 -42.45 -14.48
N GLU A 2 25.21 -41.22 -14.15
CA GLU A 2 24.54 -40.94 -12.88
C GLU A 2 23.18 -41.64 -12.91
N GLY A 3 22.95 -42.54 -11.94
CA GLY A 3 21.70 -43.29 -11.85
C GLY A 3 20.53 -42.35 -11.64
N LYS A 4 19.51 -42.45 -12.51
CA LYS A 4 18.25 -41.71 -12.34
C LYS A 4 17.65 -42.07 -10.97
N LYS A 5 17.59 -41.11 -10.06
CA LYS A 5 16.78 -41.23 -8.84
C LYS A 5 15.33 -41.02 -9.23
N ILE A 6 14.47 -41.97 -8.86
CA ILE A 6 13.02 -41.90 -9.04
C ILE A 6 12.44 -41.65 -7.66
N ASP A 7 11.69 -40.56 -7.52
CA ASP A 7 10.87 -40.30 -6.33
C ASP A 7 9.57 -41.10 -6.46
N PHE A 8 9.26 -41.90 -5.44
CA PHE A 8 8.10 -42.80 -5.43
C PHE A 8 7.52 -42.89 -4.02
N ILE A 9 6.23 -42.62 -3.90
CA ILE A 9 5.45 -42.70 -2.65
C ILE A 9 4.25 -43.63 -2.88
N LEU A 10 3.94 -44.45 -1.88
CA LEU A 10 2.78 -45.34 -1.92
C LEU A 10 1.48 -44.51 -1.88
N ASN A 11 0.49 -44.84 -2.72
CA ASN A 11 -0.76 -44.09 -2.77
C ASN A 11 -1.58 -44.22 -1.47
N LEU A 12 -2.00 -43.09 -0.90
CA LEU A 12 -2.85 -43.00 0.30
C LEU A 12 -4.22 -43.66 0.12
N THR A 13 -4.69 -43.86 -1.12
CA THR A 13 -5.94 -44.59 -1.40
C THR A 13 -5.92 -46.03 -0.92
N ASN A 14 -4.73 -46.61 -0.70
CA ASN A 14 -4.60 -47.98 -0.19
C ASN A 14 -5.18 -48.15 1.22
N ILE A 15 -5.24 -47.08 2.02
CA ILE A 15 -5.85 -47.11 3.37
C ILE A 15 -7.34 -47.44 3.28
N LYS A 16 -8.05 -46.99 2.22
CA LYS A 16 -9.47 -47.30 2.00
C LYS A 16 -9.74 -48.79 1.76
N ASN A 17 -8.72 -49.54 1.34
CA ASN A 17 -8.83 -50.97 1.09
C ASN A 17 -8.61 -51.82 2.36
N VAL A 18 -8.23 -51.19 3.49
CA VAL A 18 -8.01 -51.88 4.76
C VAL A 18 -9.38 -52.16 5.40
N PRO A 19 -9.71 -53.42 5.74
CA PRO A 19 -11.00 -53.76 6.33
C PRO A 19 -11.00 -53.41 7.83
N LEU A 20 -11.03 -52.12 8.16
CA LEU A 20 -10.91 -51.59 9.52
C LEU A 20 -11.94 -52.20 10.50
N ASN A 21 -13.14 -52.49 10.00
CA ASN A 21 -14.24 -53.10 10.75
C ASN A 21 -14.03 -54.59 11.14
N LYS A 22 -13.04 -55.28 10.55
CA LYS A 22 -12.75 -56.70 10.82
C LYS A 22 -11.68 -56.92 11.89
N TYR A 23 -11.00 -55.86 12.30
CA TYR A 23 -9.98 -55.94 13.35
C TYR A 23 -10.62 -56.05 14.74
N GLN A 24 -9.82 -56.48 15.71
CA GLN A 24 -10.26 -56.62 17.10
C GLN A 24 -10.65 -55.26 17.67
N LYS A 25 -11.73 -55.23 18.45
CA LYS A 25 -12.21 -54.03 19.14
C LYS A 25 -11.54 -53.94 20.52
N ASP A 26 -10.27 -53.57 20.51
CA ASP A 26 -9.36 -53.52 21.65
C ASP A 26 -9.25 -52.13 22.31
N PHE A 27 -9.93 -51.12 21.79
CA PHE A 27 -9.89 -49.75 22.32
C PHE A 27 -11.27 -49.22 22.68
N THR A 28 -11.38 -48.45 23.76
CA THR A 28 -12.65 -47.90 24.24
C THR A 28 -12.61 -46.38 24.39
N PHE A 29 -13.47 -45.68 23.65
CA PHE A 29 -13.78 -44.27 23.91
C PHE A 29 -14.87 -44.15 24.98
N VAL A 30 -14.63 -43.34 26.00
CA VAL A 30 -15.62 -43.02 27.04
C VAL A 30 -16.03 -41.56 26.87
N VAL A 31 -17.17 -41.32 26.21
CA VAL A 31 -17.68 -39.97 25.93
C VAL A 31 -18.89 -39.68 26.83
N ASN A 32 -18.78 -38.68 27.70
CA ASN A 32 -19.84 -38.31 28.66
C ASN A 32 -20.38 -39.51 29.47
N GLY A 33 -19.50 -40.45 29.84
CA GLY A 33 -19.83 -41.66 30.59
C GLY A 33 -20.40 -42.82 29.76
N LYS A 34 -20.64 -42.65 28.46
CA LYS A 34 -21.01 -43.75 27.54
C LYS A 34 -19.76 -44.38 26.94
N LYS A 35 -19.72 -45.72 26.89
CA LYS A 35 -18.59 -46.49 26.34
C LYS A 35 -18.84 -46.86 24.88
N TYR A 36 -17.88 -46.58 24.02
CA TYR A 36 -17.88 -46.92 22.60
C TYR A 36 -16.63 -47.74 22.27
N GLN A 37 -16.83 -48.98 21.83
CA GLN A 37 -15.73 -49.89 21.50
C GLN A 37 -15.33 -49.79 20.03
N THR A 38 -14.04 -49.63 19.79
CA THR A 38 -13.44 -49.54 18.46
C THR A 38 -12.10 -50.27 18.43
N ASN A 39 -11.44 -50.25 17.28
CA ASN A 39 -10.10 -50.76 17.09
C ASN A 39 -9.08 -49.63 17.39
N ARG A 40 -7.95 -49.97 18.00
CA ARG A 40 -6.79 -49.09 18.20
C ARG A 40 -6.39 -48.32 16.94
N PHE A 41 -6.35 -48.97 15.78
CA PHE A 41 -6.02 -48.29 14.51
C PHE A 41 -7.01 -47.20 14.13
N ILE A 42 -8.30 -47.37 14.45
CA ILE A 42 -9.34 -46.37 14.21
C ILE A 42 -9.17 -45.20 15.19
N ALA A 43 -8.79 -45.48 16.45
CA ALA A 43 -8.51 -44.46 17.44
C ALA A 43 -7.30 -43.59 17.06
N ASP A 44 -6.23 -44.21 16.55
CA ASP A 44 -5.02 -43.51 16.08
C ASP A 44 -5.31 -42.64 14.85
N LEU A 45 -6.14 -43.13 13.93
CA LEU A 45 -6.50 -42.38 12.73
C LEU A 45 -7.36 -41.15 13.05
N LEU A 46 -8.27 -41.27 14.03
CA LEU A 46 -9.14 -40.17 14.45
C LEU A 46 -8.43 -39.12 15.31
N SER A 47 -7.35 -39.50 15.99
CA SER A 47 -6.69 -38.66 16.99
C SER A 47 -5.16 -38.76 16.93
N PRO A 48 -4.49 -37.71 16.44
CA PRO A 48 -3.05 -37.58 16.54
C PRO A 48 -2.53 -37.69 17.98
N LYS A 49 -3.32 -37.21 18.95
CA LYS A 49 -2.99 -37.28 20.38
C LYS A 49 -2.97 -38.72 20.90
N ILE A 50 -3.96 -39.53 20.53
CA ILE A 50 -4.00 -40.95 20.91
C ILE A 50 -2.88 -41.72 20.20
N ALA A 51 -2.62 -41.43 18.92
CA ALA A 51 -1.48 -42.02 18.22
C ALA A 51 -0.15 -41.70 18.92
N GLN A 52 0.01 -40.48 19.44
CA GLN A 52 1.19 -40.11 20.23
C GLN A 52 1.23 -40.82 21.59
N PHE A 53 0.08 -41.00 22.26
CA PHE A 53 0.02 -41.78 23.50
C PHE A 53 0.39 -43.23 23.27
N HIS A 54 -0.14 -43.87 22.23
CA HIS A 54 0.21 -45.23 21.85
C HIS A 54 1.67 -45.41 21.43
N TYR A 55 2.30 -44.35 20.91
CA TYR A 55 3.74 -44.34 20.64
C TYR A 55 4.57 -44.34 21.93
N ILE A 56 4.09 -43.69 22.98
CA ILE A 56 4.76 -43.61 24.29
C ILE A 56 4.47 -44.86 25.13
N ASP A 57 3.21 -45.28 25.19
CA ASP A 57 2.72 -46.39 25.99
C ASP A 57 1.67 -47.19 25.21
N GLU A 58 2.03 -48.42 24.86
CA GLU A 58 1.18 -49.30 24.08
C GLU A 58 0.02 -49.95 24.87
N SER A 59 0.01 -49.83 26.20
CA SER A 59 -0.99 -50.46 27.08
C SER A 59 -2.25 -49.62 27.29
N ILE A 60 -2.31 -48.44 26.68
CA ILE A 60 -3.48 -47.56 26.78
C ILE A 60 -4.61 -48.14 25.92
N GLU A 61 -5.68 -48.59 26.59
CA GLU A 61 -6.84 -49.22 25.95
C GLU A 61 -8.12 -48.38 26.07
N GLU A 62 -8.10 -47.29 26.86
CA GLU A 62 -9.25 -46.41 27.07
C GLU A 62 -8.88 -44.93 27.05
N TYR A 63 -9.77 -44.11 26.48
CA TYR A 63 -9.62 -42.65 26.47
C TYR A 63 -10.94 -41.95 26.83
N HIS A 64 -10.86 -40.97 27.72
CA HIS A 64 -12.02 -40.28 28.28
C HIS A 64 -12.18 -38.89 27.65
N LEU A 65 -13.38 -38.62 27.14
CA LEU A 65 -13.79 -37.37 26.52
C LEU A 65 -14.99 -36.79 27.26
N THR A 66 -14.95 -35.49 27.50
CA THR A 66 -16.08 -34.75 28.07
C THR A 66 -16.45 -33.64 27.11
N THR A 67 -17.67 -33.68 26.57
CA THR A 67 -18.20 -32.68 25.63
C THR A 67 -19.37 -31.94 26.26
N GLN A 68 -19.59 -30.69 25.85
CA GLN A 68 -20.74 -29.91 26.30
C GLN A 68 -21.98 -30.24 25.47
N GLN A 69 -21.79 -30.47 24.17
CA GLN A 69 -22.87 -30.85 23.26
C GLN A 69 -23.13 -32.37 23.32
N GLN A 70 -24.40 -32.75 23.16
CA GLN A 70 -24.78 -34.15 22.99
C GLN A 70 -24.91 -34.47 21.50
N GLY A 71 -24.25 -35.54 21.07
CA GLY A 71 -24.33 -36.05 19.71
C GLY A 71 -24.06 -37.55 19.65
N ASP A 72 -24.15 -38.10 18.44
CA ASP A 72 -23.92 -39.52 18.18
C ASP A 72 -22.43 -39.77 17.85
N PHE A 73 -21.70 -40.32 18.82
CA PHE A 73 -20.29 -40.65 18.63
C PHE A 73 -20.07 -41.81 17.65
N GLU A 74 -21.08 -42.65 17.39
CA GLU A 74 -20.95 -43.70 16.37
C GLU A 74 -20.81 -43.11 14.97
N GLN A 75 -21.47 -41.97 14.71
CA GLN A 75 -21.30 -41.25 13.45
C GLN A 75 -19.89 -40.65 13.32
N PHE A 76 -19.29 -40.22 14.43
CA PHE A 76 -17.91 -39.73 14.44
C PHE A 76 -16.92 -40.85 14.10
N ILE A 77 -17.11 -42.05 14.66
CA ILE A 77 -16.27 -43.22 14.32
C ILE A 77 -16.38 -43.58 12.82
N LYS A 78 -17.57 -43.45 12.23
CA LYS A 78 -17.82 -43.71 10.81
C LYS A 78 -17.12 -42.73 9.85
N LEU A 79 -16.57 -41.62 10.33
CA LEU A 79 -15.77 -40.72 9.50
C LEU A 79 -14.54 -41.44 8.89
N VAL A 80 -14.08 -42.51 9.54
CA VAL A 80 -13.00 -43.38 9.07
C VAL A 80 -13.34 -44.18 7.81
N ASP A 81 -14.61 -44.30 7.44
CA ASP A 81 -15.00 -44.94 6.18
C ASP A 81 -14.65 -44.07 4.95
N PHE A 82 -14.25 -42.81 5.15
CA PHE A 82 -13.91 -41.83 4.10
C PHE A 82 -15.02 -41.63 3.06
N GLU A 83 -16.28 -41.74 3.49
CA GLU A 83 -17.48 -41.52 2.68
C GLU A 83 -18.07 -40.12 2.91
N HIS A 84 -18.73 -39.58 1.87
CA HIS A 84 -19.41 -38.29 1.98
C HIS A 84 -20.75 -38.45 2.71
N ASN A 85 -20.88 -37.80 3.86
CA ASN A 85 -22.10 -37.77 4.66
C ASN A 85 -22.60 -36.34 4.88
N PHE A 86 -23.90 -36.19 5.09
CA PHE A 86 -24.53 -34.91 5.42
C PHE A 86 -24.85 -34.87 6.91
N TYR A 87 -24.37 -33.85 7.60
CA TYR A 87 -24.54 -33.68 9.05
C TYR A 87 -25.34 -32.41 9.35
N SER A 88 -26.10 -32.45 10.45
CA SER A 88 -26.79 -31.28 10.99
C SER A 88 -25.81 -30.31 11.68
N GLU A 89 -26.20 -29.04 11.83
CA GLU A 89 -25.37 -28.03 12.51
C GLU A 89 -25.05 -28.41 13.97
N THR A 90 -25.98 -29.09 14.65
CA THR A 90 -25.77 -29.61 16.01
C THR A 90 -24.73 -30.73 16.05
N GLU A 91 -24.71 -31.62 15.06
CA GLU A 91 -23.71 -32.69 14.94
C GLU A 91 -22.34 -32.12 14.58
N ILE A 92 -22.27 -31.12 13.69
CA ILE A 92 -21.03 -30.43 13.35
C ILE A 92 -20.42 -29.73 14.57
N ASN A 93 -21.25 -29.07 15.39
CA ASN A 93 -20.78 -28.44 16.63
C ASN A 93 -20.24 -29.47 17.63
N PHE A 94 -20.86 -30.65 17.72
CA PHE A 94 -20.38 -31.77 18.54
C PHE A 94 -19.07 -32.37 18.00
N PHE A 95 -18.96 -32.61 16.69
CA PHE A 95 -17.73 -33.10 16.06
C PHE A 95 -16.57 -32.12 16.21
N ARG A 96 -16.85 -30.81 16.15
CA ARG A 96 -15.85 -29.78 16.40
C ARG A 96 -15.25 -29.89 17.81
N GLU A 97 -16.07 -30.10 18.84
CA GLU A 97 -15.56 -30.33 20.21
C GLU A 97 -14.68 -31.60 20.28
N LEU A 98 -15.11 -32.67 19.62
CA LEU A 98 -14.35 -33.92 19.58
C LEU A 98 -13.00 -33.78 18.87
N PHE A 99 -12.96 -33.18 17.68
CA PHE A 99 -11.72 -32.97 16.94
C PHE A 99 -10.73 -32.10 17.71
N ILE A 100 -11.21 -31.07 18.41
CA ILE A 100 -10.40 -30.24 19.29
C ILE A 100 -9.78 -31.07 20.43
N GLU A 101 -10.58 -31.84 21.17
CA GLU A 101 -10.10 -32.67 22.29
C GLU A 101 -9.16 -33.81 21.85
N LEU A 102 -9.35 -34.29 20.63
CA LEU A 102 -8.54 -35.34 20.00
C LEU A 102 -7.27 -34.80 19.32
N GLY A 103 -7.09 -33.47 19.26
CA GLY A 103 -5.92 -32.83 18.67
C GLY A 103 -5.84 -32.98 17.15
N ASN A 104 -6.97 -33.02 16.46
CA ASN A 104 -7.04 -33.16 15.01
C ASN A 104 -7.46 -31.83 14.37
N ASP A 105 -6.61 -31.25 13.52
CA ASP A 105 -6.82 -29.94 12.88
C ASP A 105 -7.94 -29.91 11.83
N GLU A 106 -8.53 -31.07 11.48
CA GLU A 106 -9.65 -31.14 10.54
C GLU A 106 -10.92 -30.40 11.01
N TYR A 107 -10.99 -29.96 12.28
CA TYR A 107 -12.08 -29.11 12.77
C TYR A 107 -12.23 -27.80 11.98
N PHE A 108 -11.17 -27.29 11.35
CA PHE A 108 -11.27 -26.13 10.46
C PHE A 108 -12.12 -26.44 9.23
N ASN A 109 -12.04 -27.65 8.67
CA ASN A 109 -12.77 -28.01 7.45
C ASN A 109 -14.29 -28.15 7.67
N LEU A 110 -14.72 -28.24 8.93
CA LEU A 110 -16.14 -28.35 9.29
C LEU A 110 -16.89 -27.02 9.22
N ASN A 111 -16.20 -25.89 9.22
CA ASN A 111 -16.86 -24.58 9.13
C ASN A 111 -17.01 -24.15 7.67
N SER A 112 -18.25 -24.09 7.18
CA SER A 112 -18.59 -23.70 5.81
C SER A 112 -17.99 -22.34 5.39
N GLN A 113 -17.80 -21.43 6.35
CA GLN A 113 -17.20 -20.11 6.11
C GLN A 113 -15.73 -20.18 5.67
N PHE A 114 -15.03 -21.28 5.95
CA PHE A 114 -13.65 -21.50 5.52
C PHE A 114 -13.52 -22.17 4.15
N CYS A 115 -14.63 -22.68 3.59
CA CYS A 115 -14.68 -23.26 2.25
C CYS A 115 -14.86 -22.21 1.14
N GLU A 116 -15.24 -20.98 1.49
CA GLU A 116 -15.37 -19.88 0.52
C GLU A 116 -14.00 -19.42 -0.01
N LEU A 117 -13.96 -18.85 -1.21
CA LEU A 117 -12.75 -18.25 -1.78
C LEU A 117 -12.27 -17.09 -0.90
N ILE A 118 -10.95 -16.99 -0.68
CA ILE A 118 -10.36 -15.90 0.10
C ILE A 118 -10.45 -14.60 -0.71
N THR A 119 -10.98 -13.56 -0.07
CA THR A 119 -11.13 -12.21 -0.62
C THR A 119 -10.69 -11.18 0.42
N ILE A 120 -10.37 -9.96 -0.03
CA ILE A 120 -9.94 -8.87 0.86
C ILE A 120 -11.00 -8.59 1.95
N HIS A 121 -12.28 -8.75 1.64
CA HIS A 121 -13.37 -8.49 2.58
C HIS A 121 -13.60 -9.60 3.60
N ASN A 122 -13.26 -10.86 3.29
CA ASN A 122 -13.49 -12.00 4.18
C ASN A 122 -12.23 -12.47 4.91
N VAL A 123 -11.04 -12.11 4.45
CA VAL A 123 -9.79 -12.66 5.00
C VAL A 123 -9.62 -12.30 6.48
N PHE A 124 -9.98 -11.08 6.87
CA PHE A 124 -9.92 -10.62 8.26
C PHE A 124 -10.90 -11.38 9.18
N SER A 125 -12.15 -11.57 8.75
CA SER A 125 -13.14 -12.31 9.54
C SER A 125 -12.80 -13.79 9.64
N ARG A 126 -12.20 -14.38 8.60
CA ARG A 126 -11.70 -15.75 8.61
C ARG A 126 -10.59 -15.95 9.63
N ILE A 127 -9.58 -15.08 9.63
CA ILE A 127 -8.49 -15.12 10.59
C ILE A 127 -9.01 -14.97 12.02
N ARG A 128 -9.88 -13.98 12.25
CA ARG A 128 -10.50 -13.77 13.57
C ARG A 128 -11.25 -15.01 14.04
N ASN A 129 -12.04 -15.64 13.18
CA ASN A 129 -12.79 -16.85 13.53
C ASN A 129 -11.85 -18.03 13.79
N LYS A 130 -10.77 -18.19 13.01
CA LYS A 130 -9.77 -19.24 13.23
C LYS A 130 -9.04 -19.06 14.57
N LEU A 131 -8.63 -17.84 14.91
CA LEU A 131 -7.99 -17.50 16.19
C LEU A 131 -8.95 -17.68 17.38
N LEU A 132 -10.22 -17.33 17.22
CA LEU A 132 -11.25 -17.56 18.25
C LEU A 132 -11.52 -19.06 18.48
N LEU A 133 -11.42 -19.87 17.44
CA LEU A 133 -11.58 -21.33 17.55
C LEU A 133 -10.36 -21.98 18.22
N SER A 134 -9.15 -21.56 17.85
CA SER A 134 -7.92 -22.08 18.45
C SER A 134 -7.78 -21.67 19.93
N SER A 135 -8.16 -20.45 20.29
CA SER A 135 -8.14 -19.98 21.69
C SER A 135 -9.14 -20.70 22.60
N LYS A 136 -10.31 -21.10 22.11
CA LYS A 136 -11.27 -21.92 22.88
C LYS A 136 -10.75 -23.33 23.19
N SER A 137 -9.82 -23.85 22.37
CA SER A 137 -9.16 -25.13 22.63
C SER A 137 -8.16 -25.09 23.80
N LEU A 138 -7.69 -23.91 24.21
CA LEU A 138 -6.54 -23.74 25.11
C LEU A 138 -6.93 -23.52 26.59
N THR A 139 -8.07 -24.05 27.04
CA THR A 139 -8.52 -23.90 28.45
C THR A 139 -7.67 -24.65 29.48
N SER A 140 -6.55 -25.28 29.09
CA SER A 140 -5.59 -25.86 30.02
C SER A 140 -4.15 -25.42 29.71
N THR A 141 -3.66 -24.52 30.57
CA THR A 141 -2.26 -24.20 30.87
C THR A 141 -1.44 -23.41 29.83
N ASN A 142 -1.13 -22.17 30.21
CA ASN A 142 -0.17 -21.19 29.66
C ASN A 142 -0.57 -20.42 28.38
N PRO A 143 -0.71 -19.08 28.46
CA PRO A 143 -1.02 -18.20 27.33
C PRO A 143 0.25 -17.79 26.57
N SER A 144 1.18 -18.72 26.34
CA SER A 144 2.19 -18.50 25.29
C SER A 144 1.56 -18.95 23.99
N ILE A 145 1.41 -18.02 23.04
CA ILE A 145 0.95 -18.28 21.68
C ILE A 145 1.95 -19.26 21.04
N ASN A 146 1.68 -20.55 21.17
CA ASN A 146 2.53 -21.59 20.60
C ASN A 146 2.33 -21.61 19.08
N GLN A 147 3.39 -21.90 18.32
CA GLN A 147 3.38 -22.05 16.85
C GLN A 147 2.22 -22.93 16.32
N SER A 148 1.68 -23.83 17.15
CA SER A 148 0.51 -24.67 16.85
C SER A 148 -0.81 -23.90 16.70
N THR A 149 -0.90 -22.64 17.14
CA THR A 149 -2.12 -21.81 16.95
C THR A 149 -2.25 -21.26 15.53
N PHE A 150 -1.16 -21.27 14.75
CA PHE A 150 -1.09 -20.68 13.42
C PHE A 150 -1.22 -21.70 12.27
N THR A 151 -1.30 -23.01 12.57
CA THR A 151 -1.27 -24.13 11.59
C THR A 151 -2.47 -24.18 10.62
N GLY A 152 -3.38 -23.21 10.68
CA GLY A 152 -4.52 -23.10 9.76
C GLY A 152 -4.65 -21.76 9.06
N ILE A 153 -3.73 -20.80 9.26
CA ILE A 153 -3.87 -19.42 8.78
C ILE A 153 -2.88 -19.10 7.63
N GLU A 154 -2.00 -20.04 7.27
CA GLU A 154 -0.95 -19.85 6.24
C GLU A 154 -1.50 -19.38 4.88
N ASN A 155 -2.64 -19.94 4.45
CA ASN A 155 -3.29 -19.55 3.19
C ASN A 155 -3.79 -18.10 3.25
N GLU A 156 -4.40 -17.71 4.36
CA GLU A 156 -4.86 -16.34 4.55
C GLU A 156 -3.68 -15.35 4.71
N ILE A 157 -2.59 -15.72 5.39
CA ILE A 157 -1.37 -14.90 5.48
C ILE A 157 -0.74 -14.73 4.09
N THR A 158 -0.64 -15.81 3.31
CA THR A 158 -0.11 -15.74 1.95
C THR A 158 -0.95 -14.81 1.08
N PHE A 159 -2.28 -14.93 1.14
CA PHE A 159 -3.18 -14.03 0.43
C PHE A 159 -3.05 -12.57 0.88
N ILE A 160 -2.98 -12.32 2.20
CA ILE A 160 -2.77 -10.97 2.73
C ILE A 160 -1.45 -10.40 2.26
N SER A 161 -0.39 -11.21 2.26
CA SER A 161 0.96 -10.78 1.83
C SER A 161 0.95 -10.39 0.34
N GLU A 162 0.25 -11.15 -0.51
CA GLU A 162 0.09 -10.83 -1.93
C GLU A 162 -0.74 -9.56 -2.17
N HIS A 163 -1.68 -9.25 -1.29
CA HIS A 163 -2.60 -8.12 -1.39
C HIS A 163 -2.29 -6.99 -0.39
N PHE A 164 -1.12 -7.00 0.24
CA PHE A 164 -0.81 -6.13 1.38
C PHE A 164 -0.83 -4.64 0.98
N TYR A 165 -0.37 -4.33 -0.23
CA TYR A 165 -0.45 -2.99 -0.83
C TYR A 165 -1.86 -2.38 -0.87
N GLN A 166 -2.91 -3.20 -1.02
CA GLN A 166 -4.30 -2.72 -0.98
C GLN A 166 -4.77 -2.43 0.44
N ILE A 167 -4.28 -3.22 1.41
CA ILE A 167 -4.69 -3.11 2.81
C ILE A 167 -4.13 -1.83 3.43
N MET A 168 -2.89 -1.47 3.09
CA MET A 168 -2.28 -0.22 3.55
C MET A 168 -3.03 1.02 3.01
N ASN A 169 -3.43 1.01 1.73
CA ASN A 169 -4.04 2.17 1.08
C ASN A 169 -5.52 2.38 1.39
N GLN A 170 -6.25 1.38 1.89
CA GLN A 170 -7.67 1.51 2.24
C GLN A 170 -7.93 2.58 3.32
N GLY A 171 -6.89 3.09 3.99
CA GLY A 171 -6.97 4.14 5.00
C GLY A 171 -6.98 5.54 4.41
N GLU A 172 -6.32 5.73 3.27
CA GLU A 172 -6.19 7.03 2.61
C GLU A 172 -7.50 7.42 1.89
N GLU A 173 -8.22 6.46 1.30
CA GLU A 173 -9.49 6.74 0.57
C GLU A 173 -10.66 7.17 1.46
N ARG A 174 -10.54 7.09 2.79
CA ARG A 174 -11.64 7.36 3.73
C ARG A 174 -11.46 8.62 4.58
N GLU A 175 -10.63 9.57 4.15
CA GLU A 175 -10.49 10.85 4.86
C GLU A 175 -11.78 11.70 4.89
N GLU A 176 -12.82 11.38 4.11
CA GLU A 176 -14.10 12.09 4.17
C GLU A 176 -15.10 11.56 5.21
N LYS A 177 -14.82 10.47 5.93
CA LYS A 177 -15.68 9.99 7.03
C LYS A 177 -14.83 9.54 8.20
N GLU A 178 -15.09 10.12 9.37
CA GLU A 178 -14.47 9.82 10.68
C GLU A 178 -14.39 8.31 11.02
N THR A 179 -15.06 7.43 10.28
CA THR A 179 -15.08 5.97 10.43
C THR A 179 -14.00 5.19 9.66
N GLY A 180 -13.16 5.85 8.84
CA GLY A 180 -12.15 5.19 8.00
C GLY A 180 -10.92 4.71 8.76
N LYS A 181 -10.36 5.56 9.63
CA LYS A 181 -9.23 5.23 10.50
C LYS A 181 -9.58 4.11 11.48
N ASP A 182 -10.83 4.05 11.92
CA ASP A 182 -11.31 3.05 12.87
C ASP A 182 -11.31 1.61 12.32
N VAL A 183 -11.61 1.40 11.03
CA VAL A 183 -11.71 0.03 10.47
C VAL A 183 -10.36 -0.63 10.25
N ILE A 184 -9.35 0.14 9.85
CA ILE A 184 -7.97 -0.36 9.73
C ILE A 184 -7.39 -0.59 11.11
N ASN A 185 -7.64 0.32 12.06
CA ASN A 185 -7.24 0.13 13.45
C ASN A 185 -7.92 -1.09 14.08
N GLU A 186 -9.21 -1.35 13.83
CA GLU A 186 -9.89 -2.56 14.29
C GLU A 186 -9.32 -3.84 13.66
N ASN A 187 -9.02 -3.85 12.36
CA ASN A 187 -8.47 -5.04 11.70
C ASN A 187 -7.00 -5.29 12.08
N ILE A 188 -6.20 -4.25 12.31
CA ILE A 188 -4.80 -4.35 12.73
C ILE A 188 -4.68 -4.75 14.20
N THR A 189 -5.50 -4.18 15.08
CA THR A 189 -5.55 -4.63 16.49
C THR A 189 -5.93 -6.11 16.61
N ILE A 190 -6.67 -6.66 15.65
CA ILE A 190 -7.02 -8.09 15.59
C ILE A 190 -5.82 -8.99 15.27
N PHE A 191 -4.87 -8.55 14.44
CA PHE A 191 -3.75 -9.40 14.03
C PHE A 191 -2.76 -9.68 15.16
N GLY A 192 -2.64 -8.76 16.11
CA GLY A 192 -1.47 -8.74 16.98
C GLY A 192 -0.18 -8.59 16.16
N ILE A 193 0.92 -8.31 16.85
CA ILE A 193 2.19 -8.05 16.15
C ILE A 193 2.74 -9.34 15.54
N ASP A 194 2.44 -10.51 16.10
CA ASP A 194 2.94 -11.78 15.61
C ASP A 194 2.40 -12.14 14.21
N ILE A 195 1.12 -11.86 13.92
CA ILE A 195 0.59 -12.13 12.56
C ILE A 195 1.10 -11.09 11.56
N LEU A 196 1.24 -9.83 11.97
CA LEU A 196 1.87 -8.80 11.13
C LEU A 196 3.31 -9.18 10.79
N GLU A 197 4.07 -9.67 11.76
CA GLU A 197 5.42 -10.18 11.55
C GLU A 197 5.42 -11.35 10.55
N MET A 198 4.49 -12.31 10.67
CA MET A 198 4.35 -13.42 9.72
C MET A 198 4.00 -12.95 8.29
N ILE A 199 3.18 -11.89 8.16
CA ILE A 199 2.84 -11.30 6.86
C ILE A 199 4.07 -10.63 6.24
N LEU A 200 4.80 -9.83 7.03
CA LEU A 200 5.96 -9.09 6.53
C LEU A 200 7.17 -10.00 6.20
N GLN A 201 7.27 -11.15 6.85
CA GLN A 201 8.31 -12.15 6.58
C GLN A 201 7.95 -13.10 5.42
N ASN A 202 6.74 -12.99 4.84
CA ASN A 202 6.31 -13.88 3.77
C ASN A 202 7.01 -13.56 2.44
N ASP A 203 7.51 -14.60 1.76
CA ASP A 203 8.19 -14.46 0.45
C ASP A 203 7.30 -13.86 -0.66
N ASN A 204 5.97 -13.95 -0.51
CA ASN A 204 4.99 -13.41 -1.47
C ASN A 204 4.55 -11.98 -1.15
N LEU A 205 5.16 -11.30 -0.16
CA LEU A 205 4.81 -9.93 0.21
C LEU A 205 4.90 -8.98 -0.99
N LYS A 206 3.84 -8.21 -1.22
CA LYS A 206 3.74 -7.21 -2.29
C LYS A 206 3.46 -5.81 -1.74
N LEU A 207 4.32 -4.86 -2.10
CA LEU A 207 4.27 -3.44 -1.69
C LEU A 207 4.34 -2.51 -2.90
N TYR A 208 3.90 -1.26 -2.74
CA TYR A 208 4.18 -0.20 -3.73
C TYR A 208 5.58 0.37 -3.56
N ASP A 209 5.96 0.69 -2.33
CA ASP A 209 7.24 1.26 -1.93
C ASP A 209 7.48 1.01 -0.42
N GLU A 210 8.73 1.19 0.03
CA GLU A 210 9.09 1.02 1.44
C GLU A 210 8.63 2.20 2.31
N ASP A 211 8.44 3.40 1.75
CA ASP A 211 7.94 4.57 2.48
C ASP A 211 6.52 4.32 3.00
N SER A 212 5.65 3.73 2.17
CA SER A 212 4.28 3.34 2.53
C SER A 212 4.27 2.33 3.68
N LEU A 213 5.15 1.33 3.62
CA LEU A 213 5.30 0.35 4.69
C LEU A 213 5.80 1.00 5.99
N PHE A 214 6.79 1.88 5.90
CA PHE A 214 7.34 2.59 7.05
C PHE A 214 6.29 3.46 7.74
N ASN A 215 5.54 4.26 6.98
CA ASN A 215 4.47 5.11 7.50
C ASN A 215 3.32 4.27 8.08
N PHE A 216 2.99 3.15 7.46
CA PHE A 216 2.01 2.20 7.99
C PHE A 216 2.43 1.67 9.37
N ILE A 217 3.68 1.18 9.52
CA ILE A 217 4.20 0.68 10.79
C ILE A 217 4.22 1.80 11.86
N LEU A 218 4.60 3.03 11.48
CA LEU A 218 4.59 4.17 12.39
C LEU A 218 3.18 4.47 12.91
N THR A 219 2.18 4.45 12.03
CA THR A 219 0.77 4.68 12.38
C THR A 219 0.27 3.65 13.41
N ILE A 220 0.70 2.39 13.31
CA ILE A 220 0.32 1.33 14.26
C ILE A 220 0.83 1.63 15.68
N VAL A 221 2.06 2.14 15.78
CA VAL A 221 2.69 2.44 17.07
C VAL A 221 2.10 3.69 17.69
N GLU A 222 1.88 4.74 16.91
CA GLU A 222 1.29 5.99 17.42
C GLU A 222 -0.15 5.80 17.92
N THR A 223 -0.88 4.84 17.37
CA THR A 223 -2.30 4.62 17.71
C THR A 223 -2.53 3.68 18.89
N ASN A 224 -1.52 2.89 19.29
CA ASN A 224 -1.70 1.84 20.29
C ASN A 224 -0.68 1.94 21.43
N ASP A 225 -1.12 2.55 22.54
CA ASP A 225 -0.36 2.64 23.80
C ASP A 225 -0.03 1.26 24.43
N GLN A 226 -0.64 0.18 23.92
CA GLN A 226 -0.45 -1.18 24.45
C GLN A 226 0.82 -1.87 23.94
N TYR A 227 1.37 -1.42 22.81
CA TYR A 227 2.52 -2.10 22.23
C TYR A 227 3.82 -1.63 22.86
N SER A 228 4.70 -2.58 23.16
CA SER A 228 6.05 -2.31 23.61
C SER A 228 6.90 -1.84 22.43
N ILE A 229 7.85 -0.95 22.72
CA ILE A 229 8.88 -0.54 21.76
C ILE A 229 9.62 -1.74 21.14
N CYS A 230 9.74 -2.85 21.88
CA CYS A 230 10.32 -4.10 21.40
C CYS A 230 9.57 -4.68 20.19
N GLU A 231 8.25 -4.50 20.14
CA GLU A 231 7.41 -5.07 19.10
C GLU A 231 7.43 -4.20 17.83
N PHE A 232 7.56 -2.88 17.98
CA PHE A 232 7.87 -1.98 16.89
C PHE A 232 9.17 -2.35 16.17
N ILE A 233 10.22 -2.66 16.94
CA ILE A 233 11.54 -3.06 16.40
C ILE A 233 11.42 -4.32 15.54
N ARG A 234 10.64 -5.32 15.98
CA ARG A 234 10.40 -6.55 15.20
C ARG A 234 9.82 -6.26 13.82
N LEU A 235 8.94 -5.26 13.70
CA LEU A 235 8.36 -4.88 12.42
C LEU A 235 9.37 -4.11 11.55
N LEU A 236 10.14 -3.19 12.15
CA LEU A 236 11.18 -2.43 11.45
C LEU A 236 12.25 -3.29 10.81
N GLU A 237 12.56 -4.46 11.38
CA GLU A 237 13.50 -5.42 10.80
C GLU A 237 13.16 -5.85 9.37
N ASN A 238 11.90 -5.73 8.96
CA ASN A 238 11.42 -6.16 7.65
C ASN A 238 11.42 -5.05 6.59
N ILE A 239 11.85 -3.83 6.96
CA ILE A 239 11.92 -2.66 6.06
C ILE A 239 13.28 -2.60 5.37
N GLN A 240 13.27 -2.38 4.06
CA GLN A 240 14.48 -2.22 3.26
C GLN A 240 14.89 -0.75 3.19
N PHE A 241 15.73 -0.30 4.14
CA PHE A 241 16.15 1.11 4.24
C PHE A 241 16.87 1.65 3.00
N GLU A 242 17.45 0.76 2.18
CA GLU A 242 18.03 1.14 0.89
C GLU A 242 17.02 1.84 -0.03
N TYR A 243 15.72 1.51 0.06
CA TYR A 243 14.67 2.06 -0.80
C TYR A 243 13.80 3.13 -0.14
N LEU A 244 14.12 3.58 1.08
CA LEU A 244 13.39 4.69 1.71
C LEU A 244 13.75 6.05 1.10
N SER A 245 12.77 6.96 1.05
CA SER A 245 13.02 8.36 0.71
C SER A 245 13.87 9.07 1.77
N HIS A 246 14.41 10.24 1.41
CA HIS A 246 15.15 11.07 2.36
C HIS A 246 14.28 11.49 3.55
N GLU A 247 13.03 11.89 3.29
CA GLU A 247 12.08 12.33 4.32
C GLU A 247 11.78 11.23 5.34
N SER A 248 11.53 9.99 4.88
CA SER A 248 11.26 8.85 5.77
C SER A 248 12.47 8.48 6.61
N ILE A 249 13.68 8.65 6.09
CA ILE A 249 14.91 8.43 6.87
C ILE A 249 15.09 9.53 7.92
N GLU A 250 14.82 10.79 7.59
CA GLU A 250 14.84 11.87 8.59
C GLU A 250 13.83 11.59 9.72
N LYS A 251 12.62 11.15 9.37
CA LYS A 251 11.60 10.70 10.32
C LYS A 251 12.12 9.55 11.18
N PHE A 252 12.66 8.50 10.58
CA PHE A 252 13.27 7.38 11.31
C PHE A 252 14.33 7.84 12.31
N ILE A 253 15.28 8.68 11.90
CA ILE A 253 16.37 9.18 12.77
C ILE A 253 15.82 9.97 13.95
N SER A 254 14.76 10.75 13.75
CA SER A 254 14.15 11.55 14.82
C SER A 254 13.42 10.72 15.89
N ILE A 255 13.00 9.51 15.55
CA ILE A 255 12.19 8.63 16.42
C ILE A 255 13.04 7.49 17.00
N PHE A 256 14.07 7.02 16.28
CA PHE A 256 14.82 5.81 16.64
C PHE A 256 15.94 6.07 17.67
N GLU A 257 15.95 5.28 18.75
CA GLU A 257 17.00 5.31 19.76
C GLU A 257 18.05 4.20 19.55
N LEU A 258 19.33 4.50 19.84
CA LEU A 258 20.46 3.58 19.61
C LEU A 258 20.37 2.27 20.40
N GLU A 259 19.66 2.24 21.51
CA GLU A 259 19.44 1.04 22.32
C GLU A 259 18.62 -0.05 21.59
N TYR A 260 17.93 0.34 20.52
CA TYR A 260 17.09 -0.54 19.72
C TYR A 260 17.79 -1.10 18.47
N LEU A 261 19.08 -0.79 18.30
CA LEU A 261 19.85 -1.26 17.17
C LEU A 261 20.11 -2.77 17.27
N ASN A 262 19.59 -3.53 16.31
CA ASN A 262 19.90 -4.95 16.14
C ASN A 262 20.69 -5.19 14.84
N GLU A 263 21.16 -6.43 14.65
CA GLU A 263 21.97 -6.81 13.49
C GLU A 263 21.27 -6.54 12.16
N LYS A 264 19.97 -6.87 12.04
CA LYS A 264 19.22 -6.69 10.79
C LYS A 264 19.05 -5.21 10.44
N ILE A 265 18.62 -4.39 11.40
CA ILE A 265 18.48 -2.94 11.22
C ILE A 265 19.83 -2.32 10.87
N TRP A 266 20.90 -2.71 11.58
CA TRP A 266 22.24 -2.24 11.28
C TRP A 266 22.69 -2.58 9.86
N LEU A 267 22.41 -3.80 9.38
CA LEU A 267 22.70 -4.21 8.01
C LEU A 267 21.90 -3.39 7.00
N SER A 268 20.60 -3.14 7.24
CA SER A 268 19.78 -2.26 6.39
C SER A 268 20.31 -0.83 6.34
N ILE A 269 20.76 -0.28 7.48
CA ILE A 269 21.42 1.03 7.53
C ILE A 269 22.73 1.01 6.74
N CYS A 270 23.55 -0.03 6.90
CA CYS A 270 24.80 -0.17 6.15
C CYS A 270 24.54 -0.23 4.64
N GLN A 271 23.53 -0.99 4.19
CA GLN A 271 23.13 -1.05 2.78
C GLN A 271 22.75 0.33 2.26
N ARG A 272 21.95 1.09 3.04
CA ARG A 272 21.60 2.47 2.70
C ARG A 272 22.83 3.38 2.61
N LEU A 273 23.79 3.27 3.52
CA LEU A 273 25.03 4.06 3.50
C LEU A 273 25.95 3.70 2.32
N LEU A 274 25.87 2.47 1.82
CA LEU A 274 26.62 2.00 0.65
C LEU A 274 26.01 2.46 -0.68
N LEU A 275 24.80 3.03 -0.68
CA LEU A 275 24.24 3.66 -1.88
C LEU A 275 25.12 4.84 -2.28
N THR A 276 25.93 4.65 -3.32
CA THR A 276 26.71 5.74 -3.90
C THR A 276 25.78 6.84 -4.44
N PRO A 277 26.16 8.14 -4.35
CA PRO A 277 25.38 9.28 -4.87
C PRO A 277 25.09 9.28 -6.38
N LYS A 278 25.46 8.22 -7.11
CA LYS A 278 25.20 8.06 -8.54
C LYS A 278 23.95 7.22 -8.84
N GLN A 279 23.27 6.71 -7.82
CA GLN A 279 22.05 5.89 -7.95
C GLN A 279 20.86 6.52 -7.23
N GLU A 280 20.81 7.84 -7.18
CA GLU A 280 19.50 8.48 -6.99
C GLU A 280 18.62 8.09 -8.19
N PHE A 281 17.46 7.50 -7.89
CA PHE A 281 16.38 7.06 -8.80
C PHE A 281 16.48 5.67 -9.45
N LEU A 282 16.46 4.61 -8.65
CA LEU A 282 15.83 3.33 -9.06
C LEU A 282 14.28 3.36 -8.91
N HIS A 283 13.66 4.52 -9.17
CA HIS A 283 12.25 4.61 -9.57
C HIS A 283 12.08 4.83 -11.08
N LYS A 284 13.17 5.00 -11.86
CA LYS A 284 13.09 5.00 -13.31
C LYS A 284 13.07 3.57 -13.84
N LYS A 285 11.89 2.97 -13.88
CA LYS A 285 11.60 2.00 -14.94
C LYS A 285 11.74 2.76 -16.25
N ASP A 286 12.76 2.46 -17.04
CA ASP A 286 12.78 2.81 -18.45
C ASP A 286 11.59 2.08 -19.10
N TYR A 287 10.49 2.80 -19.32
CA TYR A 287 9.22 2.29 -19.85
C TYR A 287 9.31 1.67 -21.26
N ASN A 288 10.51 1.63 -21.87
CA ASN A 288 10.71 1.26 -23.27
C ASN A 288 11.65 0.06 -23.52
N ASN A 289 12.10 -0.68 -22.49
CA ASN A 289 12.99 -1.82 -22.76
C ASN A 289 12.76 -3.04 -21.83
N PRO A 290 11.84 -3.97 -22.17
CA PRO A 290 11.52 -5.14 -21.35
C PRO A 290 12.61 -6.24 -21.31
N ASN A 291 13.83 -6.00 -21.79
CA ASN A 291 14.84 -7.05 -22.02
C ASN A 291 16.21 -6.85 -21.36
N GLN A 292 16.36 -5.89 -20.44
CA GLN A 292 17.56 -5.84 -19.60
C GLN A 292 17.16 -6.04 -18.14
N ASP A 293 17.20 -7.30 -17.70
CA ASP A 293 17.63 -7.71 -16.36
C ASP A 293 17.64 -9.24 -16.28
N LYS A 294 18.74 -9.83 -16.77
CA LYS A 294 19.04 -11.26 -16.60
C LYS A 294 20.00 -11.52 -15.43
N ASN A 295 20.14 -10.57 -14.51
CA ASN A 295 20.90 -10.75 -13.28
C ASN A 295 19.92 -10.76 -12.10
N GLY A 296 19.45 -11.97 -11.80
CA GLY A 296 18.72 -12.43 -10.61
C GLY A 296 18.71 -11.56 -9.35
N ASN A 297 17.96 -10.46 -9.34
CA ASN A 297 17.50 -9.84 -8.11
C ASN A 297 16.17 -10.47 -7.71
N GLN A 298 16.20 -11.31 -6.66
CA GLN A 298 15.00 -11.83 -6.00
C GLN A 298 14.03 -10.71 -5.55
N ASN A 299 14.53 -9.47 -5.43
CA ASN A 299 13.76 -8.28 -5.04
C ASN A 299 12.71 -7.82 -6.06
N GLN A 300 12.77 -8.26 -7.33
CA GLN A 300 11.74 -7.87 -8.33
C GLN A 300 10.35 -8.42 -8.00
N ASN A 301 10.26 -9.42 -7.12
CA ASN A 301 8.98 -9.98 -6.69
C ASN A 301 8.30 -9.14 -5.61
N ARG A 302 8.98 -8.30 -4.81
CA ARG A 302 8.35 -7.58 -3.68
C ARG A 302 7.52 -6.36 -4.11
N TYR A 303 7.80 -5.76 -5.26
CA TYR A 303 7.22 -4.47 -5.65
C TYR A 303 6.22 -4.57 -6.81
N ILE A 304 5.05 -3.97 -6.64
CA ILE A 304 4.02 -3.82 -7.66
C ILE A 304 4.00 -2.39 -8.19
N ILE A 305 3.73 -2.23 -9.49
CA ILE A 305 3.55 -0.90 -10.10
C ILE A 305 2.20 -0.35 -9.67
N LYS A 306 2.17 0.81 -9.01
CA LYS A 306 0.93 1.53 -8.74
C LYS A 306 0.23 1.82 -10.07
N PRO A 307 -1.03 1.39 -10.26
CA PRO A 307 -1.73 1.64 -11.50
C PRO A 307 -1.84 3.16 -11.70
N MET A 308 -1.40 3.67 -12.85
CA MET A 308 -1.41 5.10 -13.15
C MET A 308 -2.55 5.42 -14.12
N ASN A 309 -3.29 6.49 -13.82
CA ASN A 309 -4.29 7.04 -14.72
C ASN A 309 -3.70 8.26 -15.45
N THR A 310 -3.88 8.31 -16.76
CA THR A 310 -3.48 9.46 -17.57
C THR A 310 -4.71 10.21 -18.04
N ILE A 311 -4.88 11.45 -17.58
CA ILE A 311 -5.99 12.31 -17.97
C ILE A 311 -5.49 13.39 -18.91
N ASN A 312 -6.08 13.48 -20.11
CA ASN A 312 -5.73 14.50 -21.09
C ASN A 312 -6.56 15.78 -20.89
N ILE A 313 -5.88 16.88 -20.60
CA ILE A 313 -6.41 18.25 -20.52
C ILE A 313 -6.20 18.93 -21.89
N SER A 314 -7.14 18.68 -22.80
CA SER A 314 -7.07 19.19 -24.17
C SER A 314 -7.45 20.66 -24.27
N TYR A 315 -6.71 21.42 -25.06
CA TYR A 315 -7.03 22.81 -25.37
C TYR A 315 -8.25 22.90 -26.30
N LYS A 316 -9.31 23.59 -25.86
CA LYS A 316 -10.58 23.77 -26.60
C LYS A 316 -10.81 25.22 -27.05
N ASN A 317 -9.76 26.03 -27.18
CA ASN A 317 -9.83 27.48 -27.48
C ASN A 317 -10.56 28.33 -26.43
N THR A 318 -10.67 27.84 -25.20
CA THR A 318 -11.26 28.54 -24.05
C THR A 318 -10.23 28.64 -22.92
N ILE A 319 -10.22 29.75 -22.17
CA ILE A 319 -9.32 29.92 -21.01
C ILE A 319 -9.80 29.14 -19.79
N ASN A 320 -11.07 28.73 -19.76
CA ASN A 320 -11.72 28.15 -18.59
C ASN A 320 -11.79 26.62 -18.66
N GLU A 321 -10.87 25.95 -19.35
CA GLU A 321 -10.89 24.48 -19.51
C GLU A 321 -9.48 23.86 -19.42
N GLY A 322 -8.54 24.53 -18.76
CA GLY A 322 -7.20 23.98 -18.51
C GLY A 322 -7.07 23.27 -17.17
N LEU A 323 -5.83 23.02 -16.76
CA LEU A 323 -5.47 22.27 -15.57
C LEU A 323 -6.10 22.84 -14.30
N PHE A 324 -5.96 24.14 -14.05
CA PHE A 324 -6.45 24.74 -12.82
C PHE A 324 -7.99 24.76 -12.77
N HIS A 325 -8.64 24.91 -13.92
CA HIS A 325 -10.08 24.70 -14.01
C HIS A 325 -10.49 23.26 -13.67
N TYR A 326 -9.80 22.26 -14.22
CA TYR A 326 -10.07 20.85 -13.92
C TYR A 326 -9.91 20.55 -12.42
N LEU A 327 -8.82 20.99 -11.81
CA LEU A 327 -8.57 20.78 -10.37
C LEU A 327 -9.62 21.48 -9.50
N ARG A 328 -10.08 22.66 -9.91
CA ARG A 328 -11.16 23.40 -9.23
C ARG A 328 -12.48 22.64 -9.29
N GLN A 329 -12.79 21.97 -10.40
CA GLN A 329 -13.95 21.07 -10.48
C GLN A 329 -13.78 19.86 -9.55
N LYS A 330 -12.56 19.29 -9.47
CA LYS A 330 -12.26 18.12 -8.64
C LYS A 330 -12.43 18.41 -7.14
N CYS A 331 -11.96 19.56 -6.65
CA CYS A 331 -12.02 19.88 -5.21
C CYS A 331 -13.08 20.92 -4.80
N SER A 332 -13.90 21.43 -5.73
CA SER A 332 -14.97 22.43 -5.52
C SER A 332 -14.51 23.74 -4.84
N ARG A 333 -13.20 24.00 -4.78
CA ARG A 333 -12.55 25.18 -4.17
C ARG A 333 -11.29 25.52 -4.98
N ASP A 334 -10.56 26.57 -4.57
CA ASP A 334 -9.30 26.92 -5.24
C ASP A 334 -8.27 25.77 -5.13
N PRO A 335 -7.61 25.35 -6.22
CA PRO A 335 -6.62 24.27 -6.16
C PRO A 335 -5.50 24.54 -5.16
N HIS A 336 -5.18 25.80 -4.88
CA HIS A 336 -4.22 26.16 -3.84
C HIS A 336 -4.75 25.88 -2.44
N ASP A 337 -5.97 26.31 -2.14
CA ASP A 337 -6.62 26.08 -0.84
C ASP A 337 -6.89 24.60 -0.56
N CYS A 338 -7.01 23.79 -1.62
CA CYS A 338 -7.17 22.34 -1.55
C CYS A 338 -5.85 21.58 -1.31
N GLY A 339 -4.70 22.25 -1.35
CA GLY A 339 -3.39 21.60 -1.25
C GLY A 339 -2.97 20.81 -2.51
N LEU A 340 -3.71 20.91 -3.61
CA LEU A 340 -3.38 20.22 -4.86
C LEU A 340 -2.23 20.90 -5.59
N VAL A 341 -2.15 22.24 -5.47
CA VAL A 341 -1.12 23.07 -6.11
C VAL A 341 -0.57 24.10 -5.13
N THR A 342 0.74 24.09 -4.89
CA THR A 342 1.40 25.19 -4.16
C THR A 342 1.94 26.19 -5.15
N VAL A 343 1.59 27.47 -4.98
CA VAL A 343 2.09 28.55 -5.83
C VAL A 343 3.08 29.41 -5.04
N THR A 344 4.34 29.40 -5.45
CA THR A 344 5.41 30.18 -4.82
C THR A 344 5.98 31.21 -5.80
N SER A 345 6.71 32.21 -5.30
CA SER A 345 7.32 33.22 -6.15
C SER A 345 8.62 33.76 -5.57
N SER A 346 9.42 34.40 -6.42
CA SER A 346 10.65 35.07 -6.00
C SER A 346 10.42 36.22 -5.03
N SER A 347 9.35 36.97 -5.24
CA SER A 347 8.93 38.06 -4.35
C SER A 347 7.50 38.50 -4.64
N ILE A 348 6.90 39.13 -3.63
CA ILE A 348 5.62 39.84 -3.72
C ILE A 348 5.85 41.34 -3.49
N ILE A 349 5.12 42.19 -4.21
CA ILE A 349 5.27 43.65 -4.12
C ILE A 349 4.94 44.16 -2.72
N ASN A 350 3.91 43.59 -2.09
CA ASN A 350 3.46 43.85 -0.73
C ASN A 350 2.53 42.72 -0.25
N ASN A 351 2.06 42.81 1.00
CA ASN A 351 1.20 41.79 1.64
C ASN A 351 -0.30 41.94 1.33
N SER A 352 -0.67 42.70 0.29
CA SER A 352 -2.08 42.80 -0.13
C SER A 352 -2.52 41.50 -0.79
N SER A 353 -3.69 40.99 -0.41
CA SER A 353 -4.32 39.81 -1.02
C SER A 353 -4.43 39.92 -2.55
N ASN A 354 -4.51 41.13 -3.09
CA ASN A 354 -4.65 41.41 -4.52
C ASN A 354 -3.42 41.02 -5.37
N TYR A 355 -2.26 40.79 -4.76
CA TYR A 355 -0.98 40.66 -5.46
C TYR A 355 -0.25 39.33 -5.23
N GLN A 356 -0.92 38.40 -4.53
CA GLN A 356 -0.34 37.13 -4.13
C GLN A 356 -0.20 36.15 -5.32
N PRO A 357 0.78 35.23 -5.29
CA PRO A 357 1.05 34.30 -6.38
C PRO A 357 -0.13 33.36 -6.70
N GLU A 358 -0.88 32.90 -5.69
CA GLU A 358 -2.06 32.04 -5.84
C GLU A 358 -3.18 32.68 -6.69
N ASN A 359 -3.23 34.00 -6.78
CA ASN A 359 -4.18 34.68 -7.67
C ASN A 359 -3.96 34.32 -9.15
N SER A 360 -2.74 33.88 -9.52
CA SER A 360 -2.40 33.55 -10.90
C SER A 360 -3.09 32.30 -11.46
N ILE A 361 -3.72 31.48 -10.61
CA ILE A 361 -4.45 30.27 -11.04
C ILE A 361 -5.98 30.46 -11.05
N ASN A 362 -6.44 31.71 -10.94
CA ASN A 362 -7.85 32.05 -11.02
C ASN A 362 -8.15 32.95 -12.24
N PRO A 363 -8.48 32.38 -13.41
CA PRO A 363 -8.78 33.16 -14.61
C PRO A 363 -10.10 33.94 -14.52
N PHE A 364 -10.95 33.64 -13.54
CA PHE A 364 -12.27 34.26 -13.35
C PHE A 364 -12.24 35.55 -12.53
N ASP A 365 -11.11 35.88 -11.87
CA ASP A 365 -10.98 37.17 -11.21
C ASP A 365 -10.75 38.27 -12.23
N ASP A 366 -11.77 39.10 -12.41
CA ASP A 366 -11.81 39.94 -13.60
C ASP A 366 -11.10 41.28 -13.43
N ASP A 367 -10.74 41.75 -12.22
CA ASP A 367 -10.16 43.10 -12.09
C ASP A 367 -9.24 43.39 -10.88
N SER A 368 -9.30 42.65 -9.77
CA SER A 368 -8.56 43.05 -8.56
C SER A 368 -7.39 42.16 -8.20
N HIS A 369 -7.43 40.88 -8.57
CA HIS A 369 -6.38 39.93 -8.17
C HIS A 369 -5.46 39.60 -9.34
N MET A 370 -4.16 39.60 -9.07
CA MET A 370 -3.10 39.30 -10.02
C MET A 370 -1.84 38.89 -9.27
N PHE A 371 -0.83 38.38 -9.97
CA PHE A 371 0.50 38.26 -9.39
C PHE A 371 1.29 39.56 -9.63
N TYR A 372 1.95 40.08 -8.59
CA TYR A 372 2.80 41.27 -8.72
C TYR A 372 4.04 41.13 -7.82
N SER A 373 5.20 40.96 -8.45
CA SER A 373 6.52 40.90 -7.81
C SER A 373 7.18 42.27 -7.55
N LYS A 374 8.32 42.29 -6.86
CA LYS A 374 9.16 43.49 -6.69
C LYS A 374 9.96 43.82 -7.97
N ASN A 375 10.47 45.04 -8.05
CA ASN A 375 11.30 45.50 -9.17
C ASN A 375 12.75 44.99 -9.05
N GLN A 376 12.95 43.70 -9.28
CA GLN A 376 14.27 43.07 -9.22
C GLN A 376 14.46 42.15 -10.43
N PRO A 377 15.67 42.02 -10.99
CA PRO A 377 15.89 41.12 -12.13
C PRO A 377 15.53 39.66 -11.79
N ASN A 378 15.24 38.85 -12.81
CA ASN A 378 14.98 37.42 -12.71
C ASN A 378 13.81 37.03 -11.78
N GLN A 379 12.73 37.82 -11.75
CA GLN A 379 11.53 37.41 -11.02
C GLN A 379 10.90 36.16 -11.62
N TRP A 380 10.36 35.31 -10.75
CA TRP A 380 9.73 34.06 -11.13
C TRP A 380 8.51 33.75 -10.27
N ILE A 381 7.66 32.88 -10.80
CA ILE A 381 6.53 32.24 -10.13
C ILE A 381 6.53 30.76 -10.48
N CYS A 382 6.28 29.92 -9.48
CA CYS A 382 6.41 28.46 -9.55
C CYS A 382 5.12 27.79 -9.08
N TYR A 383 4.73 26.73 -9.78
CA TYR A 383 3.58 25.88 -9.52
C TYR A 383 4.08 24.47 -9.20
N GLU A 384 3.80 23.99 -7.99
CA GLU A 384 4.15 22.67 -7.51
C GLU A 384 2.91 21.78 -7.41
N PHE A 385 2.97 20.58 -7.98
CA PHE A 385 1.91 19.58 -7.99
C PHE A 385 2.23 18.46 -7.00
N HIS A 386 1.29 18.14 -6.10
CA HIS A 386 1.55 17.22 -4.98
C HIS A 386 1.15 15.79 -5.33
N ASP A 387 -0.12 15.58 -5.69
CA ASP A 387 -0.70 14.24 -5.88
C ASP A 387 -0.58 13.70 -7.31
N PHE A 388 -0.03 14.50 -8.23
CA PHE A 388 0.08 14.14 -9.63
C PHE A 388 1.30 14.81 -10.25
N GLN A 389 1.71 14.27 -11.39
CA GLN A 389 2.68 14.91 -12.27
C GLN A 389 1.99 15.42 -13.53
N PHE A 390 2.55 16.46 -14.13
CA PHE A 390 1.96 17.09 -15.32
C PHE A 390 2.95 17.14 -16.48
N LYS A 391 2.48 16.73 -17.65
CA LYS A 391 3.19 16.87 -18.92
C LYS A 391 2.59 18.04 -19.69
N LEU A 392 3.32 19.13 -19.77
CA LEU A 392 2.86 20.37 -20.40
C LEU A 392 2.97 20.31 -21.93
N SER A 393 1.87 20.59 -22.62
CA SER A 393 1.81 20.71 -24.07
C SER A 393 1.63 22.15 -24.53
N LYS A 394 0.84 22.93 -23.81
CA LYS A 394 0.57 24.34 -24.09
C LYS A 394 0.32 25.10 -22.80
N TYR A 395 0.57 26.39 -22.82
CA TYR A 395 0.16 27.29 -21.74
C TYR A 395 -0.47 28.55 -22.30
N GLN A 396 -1.32 29.18 -21.50
CA GLN A 396 -1.98 30.43 -21.85
C GLN A 396 -1.78 31.44 -20.74
N ILE A 397 -1.40 32.67 -21.09
CA ILE A 397 -1.25 33.78 -20.14
C ILE A 397 -2.29 34.85 -20.44
N ARG A 398 -2.90 35.40 -19.38
CA ARG A 398 -3.71 36.61 -19.40
C ARG A 398 -2.94 37.78 -18.81
N SER A 399 -2.74 38.83 -19.58
CA SER A 399 -2.16 40.08 -19.07
C SER A 399 -3.12 40.79 -18.11
N PHE A 400 -2.58 41.62 -17.21
CA PHE A 400 -3.40 42.36 -16.27
C PHE A 400 -4.18 43.51 -16.95
N ASN A 401 -5.08 44.14 -16.21
CA ASN A 401 -5.87 45.28 -16.68
C ASN A 401 -5.00 46.56 -16.76
N GLY A 402 -4.16 46.65 -17.80
CA GLY A 402 -3.27 47.79 -18.05
C GLY A 402 -3.15 48.13 -19.52
N GLY A 403 -2.94 49.41 -19.84
CA GLY A 403 -2.75 49.86 -21.22
C GLY A 403 -1.47 49.30 -21.87
N PRO A 404 -1.32 49.37 -23.21
CA PRO A 404 -0.23 48.73 -23.95
C PRO A 404 1.21 49.14 -23.56
N ASN A 405 1.38 50.27 -22.88
CA ASN A 405 2.69 50.77 -22.46
C ASN A 405 2.96 50.55 -20.97
N ASN A 406 2.15 49.75 -20.27
CA ASN A 406 2.36 49.42 -18.86
C ASN A 406 3.35 48.25 -18.69
N TYR A 407 3.45 47.74 -17.45
CA TYR A 407 4.36 46.69 -16.98
C TYR A 407 4.12 45.28 -17.55
N HIS A 408 3.59 45.17 -18.77
CA HIS A 408 3.25 43.88 -19.40
C HIS A 408 4.50 43.03 -19.64
N LEU A 409 4.37 41.73 -19.37
CA LEU A 409 5.42 40.75 -19.61
C LEU A 409 5.91 40.79 -21.08
N LYS A 410 7.23 40.84 -21.26
CA LYS A 410 7.88 41.04 -22.56
C LYS A 410 8.77 39.86 -22.97
N SER A 411 9.60 39.37 -22.06
CA SER A 411 10.49 38.23 -22.31
C SER A 411 10.53 37.31 -21.10
N TRP A 412 10.31 36.01 -21.30
CA TRP A 412 10.29 35.00 -20.24
C TRP A 412 10.76 33.65 -20.76
N VAL A 413 11.06 32.75 -19.81
CA VAL A 413 11.23 31.32 -20.04
C VAL A 413 10.22 30.56 -19.20
N LEU A 414 9.85 29.37 -19.68
CA LEU A 414 9.12 28.38 -18.91
C LEU A 414 10.05 27.21 -18.62
N GLU A 415 10.13 26.81 -17.37
CA GLU A 415 11.07 25.82 -16.84
C GLU A 415 10.31 24.72 -16.09
N THR A 416 10.80 23.48 -16.12
CA THR A 416 10.24 22.36 -15.38
C THR A 416 11.27 21.69 -14.48
N SER A 417 10.79 21.06 -13.42
CA SER A 417 11.62 20.31 -12.47
C SER A 417 10.85 19.15 -11.83
N ASN A 418 11.58 18.17 -11.31
CA ASN A 418 11.05 17.07 -10.50
C ASN A 418 11.52 17.12 -9.03
N ASP A 419 12.55 17.92 -8.73
CA ASP A 419 13.18 18.03 -7.41
C ASP A 419 13.12 19.45 -6.83
N GLY A 420 12.62 20.43 -7.60
CA GLY A 420 12.61 21.85 -7.26
C GLY A 420 13.99 22.52 -7.28
N GLN A 421 15.06 21.78 -7.58
CA GLN A 421 16.45 22.24 -7.53
C GLN A 421 17.09 22.32 -8.92
N THR A 422 16.86 21.29 -9.74
CA THR A 422 17.35 21.18 -11.10
C THR A 422 16.24 21.58 -12.06
N TRP A 423 16.48 22.63 -12.86
CA TRP A 423 15.49 23.22 -13.76
C TRP A 423 15.87 23.05 -15.22
N HIS A 424 14.88 22.66 -16.04
CA HIS A 424 15.03 22.50 -17.49
C HIS A 424 14.13 23.49 -18.21
N GLU A 425 14.69 24.32 -19.08
CA GLU A 425 13.93 25.23 -19.93
C GLU A 425 13.19 24.45 -21.02
N ILE A 426 11.87 24.66 -21.12
CA ILE A 426 10.98 24.00 -22.10
C ILE A 426 10.38 24.98 -23.11
N ASP A 427 10.35 26.28 -22.79
CA ASP A 427 9.96 27.34 -23.72
C ASP A 427 10.70 28.65 -23.42
N ARG A 428 10.87 29.46 -24.46
CA ARG A 428 11.48 30.79 -24.39
C ARG A 428 10.76 31.77 -25.30
N GLN A 429 10.32 32.87 -24.71
CA GLN A 429 9.70 33.98 -25.41
C GLN A 429 10.56 35.24 -25.23
N THR A 430 10.98 35.86 -26.34
CA THR A 430 11.80 37.08 -26.32
C THR A 430 11.12 38.21 -27.06
N ASN A 431 11.02 39.39 -26.43
CA ASN A 431 10.42 40.59 -27.02
C ASN A 431 9.01 40.35 -27.59
N ASN A 432 8.20 39.57 -26.87
CA ASN A 432 6.88 39.15 -27.30
C ASN A 432 5.83 40.24 -27.01
N SER A 433 5.11 40.66 -28.04
CA SER A 433 4.11 41.72 -27.95
C SER A 433 2.67 41.22 -27.76
N LEU A 434 2.43 39.91 -27.73
CA LEU A 434 1.08 39.34 -27.67
C LEU A 434 0.37 39.71 -26.35
N LEU A 435 1.12 39.79 -25.25
CA LEU A 435 0.63 40.20 -23.94
C LEU A 435 0.59 41.73 -23.73
N ARG A 436 0.97 42.53 -24.74
CA ARG A 436 1.09 44.00 -24.65
C ARG A 436 -0.27 44.69 -24.80
N GLY A 437 -1.14 44.52 -23.83
CA GLY A 437 -2.49 45.09 -23.88
C GLY A 437 -3.32 44.74 -22.65
N GLN A 438 -4.47 45.38 -22.56
CA GLN A 438 -5.39 45.19 -21.45
C GLN A 438 -6.09 43.84 -21.57
N LYS A 439 -5.91 42.96 -20.58
CA LYS A 439 -6.58 41.64 -20.54
C LYS A 439 -6.37 40.84 -21.83
N ASN A 440 -5.19 40.97 -22.46
CA ASN A 440 -4.84 40.16 -23.61
C ASN A 440 -4.64 38.73 -23.17
N HIS A 441 -5.18 37.81 -23.96
CA HIS A 441 -5.00 36.38 -23.77
C HIS A 441 -4.16 35.84 -24.92
N SER A 442 -3.11 35.09 -24.62
CA SER A 442 -2.25 34.50 -25.64
C SER A 442 -1.82 33.12 -25.24
N THR A 443 -1.88 32.22 -26.22
CA THR A 443 -1.56 30.80 -26.07
C THR A 443 -0.23 30.53 -26.72
N PHE A 444 0.58 29.69 -26.06
CA PHE A 444 1.93 29.35 -26.47
C PHE A 444 2.06 27.83 -26.50
N ASP A 445 2.53 27.31 -27.62
CA ASP A 445 2.77 25.88 -27.80
C ASP A 445 4.17 25.50 -27.31
N ILE A 446 4.27 24.42 -26.54
CA ILE A 446 5.57 23.83 -26.17
C ILE A 446 6.06 22.99 -27.36
N ASN A 447 6.59 23.66 -28.38
CA ASN A 447 7.05 23.06 -29.64
C ASN A 447 8.51 23.40 -29.93
N SER A 448 9.39 23.47 -28.92
CA SER A 448 10.79 23.83 -29.15
C SER A 448 11.62 22.59 -29.51
N PRO A 449 12.13 22.44 -30.76
CA PRO A 449 13.02 21.36 -31.15
C PRO A 449 14.48 21.58 -30.67
N THR A 450 14.74 22.67 -29.95
CA THR A 450 16.09 23.20 -29.72
C THR A 450 16.67 22.97 -28.32
N LEU A 451 16.00 22.23 -27.44
CA LEU A 451 16.58 21.82 -26.16
C LEU A 451 16.47 20.29 -26.02
N SER A 452 17.58 19.63 -26.31
CA SER A 452 17.77 18.19 -26.29
C SER A 452 17.71 17.63 -24.87
N SER A 453 16.51 17.40 -24.35
CA SER A 453 16.19 16.40 -23.33
C SER A 453 14.67 16.46 -23.04
N SER A 454 13.95 15.50 -23.62
CA SER A 454 12.58 15.07 -23.28
C SER A 454 11.51 16.14 -23.03
N SER A 455 10.95 16.71 -24.10
CA SER A 455 9.59 17.29 -24.09
C SER A 455 8.47 16.22 -23.94
N THR A 456 8.81 15.05 -23.39
CA THR A 456 7.96 13.85 -23.27
C THR A 456 7.62 13.49 -21.83
N ASP A 457 8.20 14.19 -20.86
CA ASP A 457 8.20 13.73 -19.47
C ASP A 457 7.16 14.47 -18.61
N PHE A 458 6.75 13.81 -17.54
CA PHE A 458 5.88 14.37 -16.52
C PHE A 458 6.73 15.05 -15.44
N PHE A 459 6.26 16.20 -14.95
CA PHE A 459 6.98 17.03 -13.99
C PHE A 459 6.12 17.39 -12.78
N LYS A 460 6.76 17.58 -11.62
CA LYS A 460 6.11 18.09 -10.40
C LYS A 460 6.09 19.63 -10.32
N PHE A 461 7.03 20.29 -11.00
CA PHE A 461 7.18 21.74 -10.92
C PHE A 461 7.16 22.37 -12.31
N ILE A 462 6.44 23.48 -12.44
CA ILE A 462 6.48 24.38 -13.60
C ILE A 462 6.75 25.80 -13.09
N GLN A 463 7.75 26.48 -13.66
CA GLN A 463 8.13 27.84 -13.30
C GLN A 463 8.10 28.75 -14.52
N LEU A 464 7.52 29.94 -14.36
CA LEU A 464 7.65 31.04 -15.30
C LEU A 464 8.64 32.05 -14.73
N ARG A 465 9.69 32.37 -15.49
CA ARG A 465 10.73 33.32 -15.08
C ARG A 465 10.94 34.41 -16.12
N GLN A 466 10.88 35.66 -15.67
CA GLN A 466 11.17 36.82 -16.51
C GLN A 466 12.68 36.89 -16.80
N ILE A 467 13.06 37.09 -18.07
CA ILE A 467 14.47 37.10 -18.53
C ILE A 467 14.95 38.47 -19.03
N ASP A 468 14.06 39.45 -19.11
CA ASP A 468 14.38 40.83 -19.48
C ASP A 468 13.34 41.79 -18.87
N GLN A 469 13.60 43.10 -18.91
CA GLN A 469 12.65 44.12 -18.47
C GLN A 469 11.32 44.01 -19.23
N ASN A 470 10.21 44.30 -18.53
CA ASN A 470 8.86 44.36 -19.10
C ASN A 470 8.69 45.52 -20.10
N TRP A 471 7.49 45.67 -20.70
CA TRP A 471 7.21 46.71 -21.69
C TRP A 471 7.32 48.15 -21.16
N TYR A 472 7.32 48.36 -19.84
CA TYR A 472 7.57 49.67 -19.21
C TYR A 472 9.06 49.93 -18.90
N GLY A 473 9.94 48.94 -19.09
CA GLY A 473 11.36 49.06 -18.79
C GLY A 473 11.71 48.82 -17.31
N THR A 474 10.85 48.15 -16.55
CA THR A 474 11.15 47.72 -15.17
C THR A 474 11.25 46.20 -15.09
N ASN A 475 11.71 45.68 -13.95
CA ASN A 475 11.83 44.25 -13.71
C ASN A 475 10.62 43.66 -12.97
N TYR A 476 9.51 44.39 -12.84
CA TYR A 476 8.28 43.82 -12.29
C TYR A 476 7.76 42.72 -13.20
N LEU A 477 7.59 41.51 -12.65
CA LEU A 477 6.78 40.45 -13.24
C LEU A 477 5.34 40.61 -12.76
N ILE A 478 4.42 40.91 -13.69
CA ILE A 478 3.00 41.14 -13.45
C ILE A 478 2.16 40.48 -14.55
N PHE A 479 1.18 39.69 -14.16
CA PHE A 479 0.14 39.15 -15.04
C PHE A 479 -1.06 38.72 -14.20
N ASN A 480 -2.24 38.59 -14.81
CA ASN A 480 -3.46 38.22 -14.09
C ASN A 480 -3.50 36.72 -13.81
N SER A 481 -3.45 35.90 -14.86
CA SER A 481 -3.59 34.45 -14.72
C SER A 481 -2.80 33.67 -15.77
N ILE A 482 -2.51 32.42 -15.45
CA ILE A 482 -1.92 31.42 -16.34
C ILE A 482 -2.75 30.14 -16.29
N GLU A 483 -2.80 29.43 -17.40
CA GLU A 483 -3.51 28.16 -17.52
C GLU A 483 -2.66 27.16 -18.31
N PHE A 484 -2.68 25.89 -17.89
CA PHE A 484 -1.85 24.82 -18.45
C PHE A 484 -2.70 23.76 -19.15
N TYR A 485 -2.19 23.21 -20.26
CA TYR A 485 -2.85 22.17 -21.06
C TYR A 485 -1.86 21.07 -21.40
N GLY A 486 -2.28 19.82 -21.33
CA GLY A 486 -1.36 18.69 -21.32
C GLY A 486 -1.97 17.42 -20.76
N GLU A 487 -1.13 16.57 -20.15
CA GLU A 487 -1.55 15.30 -19.56
C GLU A 487 -1.25 15.29 -18.06
N ILE A 488 -2.21 14.85 -17.25
CA ILE A 488 -2.05 14.56 -15.82
C ILE A 488 -1.71 13.09 -15.68
N LEU A 489 -0.71 12.77 -14.87
CA LEU A 489 -0.40 11.42 -14.41
C LEU A 489 -0.67 11.36 -12.90
N GLU A 490 -1.78 10.72 -12.54
CA GLU A 490 -2.17 10.51 -11.14
C GLU A 490 -2.11 9.01 -10.81
N SER A 491 -1.77 8.68 -9.56
CA SER A 491 -1.90 7.30 -9.12
C SER A 491 -3.38 6.95 -8.96
N ILE A 492 -3.79 5.78 -9.47
CA ILE A 492 -5.09 5.20 -9.13
C ILE A 492 -5.02 4.85 -7.64
N SER A 493 -6.01 5.35 -6.90
CA SER A 493 -6.18 5.09 -5.48
C SER A 493 -6.52 3.62 -5.22
#